data_AF-K1TEI8-F1
#
_entry.id   AF-K1TEI8-F1
#
_cell.length_a   1.000
_cell.length_b   1.000
_cell.length_c   1.000
_cell.angle_alpha   90.00
_cell.angle_beta   90.00
_cell.angle_gamma   90.00
#
_symmetry.space_group_name_H-M   'P 1'
#
loop_
_entity.id
_entity.type
_entity.pdbx_description
1 polymer ?
#
loop_
_entity_poly.entity_id
_entity_poly.type
_entity_poly.pdbx_seq_one_letter_code
_entity_poly.pdbx_strand_id
1 'polypeptide(L)' 'MENVISNADYNFLKKQLKKDGNMEWYFVVWYLAATGARVSELIQIKIEHIEIGYFDLYTKGGKLRRLYIPKKLRKET' A
#
# COMPACT_ATOMS: atom_id res chain seq x y z
N MET A 1 -1.45 15.80 -15.61
CA MET A 1 -0.60 14.64 -15.20
C MET A 1 0.59 15.06 -14.33
N GLU A 2 0.84 16.36 -14.11
CA GLU A 2 2.02 16.85 -13.38
C GLU A 2 2.13 16.41 -11.91
N ASN A 3 1.03 16.00 -11.28
CA ASN A 3 0.99 15.59 -9.87
C ASN A 3 1.07 14.07 -9.68
N VAL A 4 1.46 13.31 -10.71
CA VAL A 4 1.60 11.85 -10.63
C VAL A 4 3.09 11.51 -10.64
N ILE A 5 3.55 10.82 -9.60
CA ILE A 5 4.95 10.35 -9.50
C ILE A 5 5.28 9.39 -10.64
N SER A 6 6.48 9.52 -11.22
CA SER A 6 6.94 8.58 -12.23
C SER A 6 7.28 7.21 -11.61
N ASN A 7 7.24 6.15 -12.42
CA ASN A 7 7.68 4.83 -11.94
C ASN A 7 9.17 4.83 -11.53
N ALA A 8 10.00 5.67 -12.16
CA ALA A 8 11.41 5.79 -11.80
C ALA A 8 11.57 6.38 -10.40
N ASP A 9 10.87 7.48 -10.11
CA ASP A 9 10.91 8.16 -8.81
C ASP A 9 10.35 7.29 -7.69
N TYR A 10 9.25 6.57 -7.96
CA TYR A 10 8.70 5.59 -7.02
C TYR A 10 9.73 4.50 -6.67
N ASN A 11 10.37 3.91 -7.67
CA ASN A 11 11.36 2.86 -7.45
C ASN A 11 12.60 3.38 -6.72
N PHE A 12 13.02 4.61 -7.02
CA PHE A 12 14.11 5.28 -6.32
C PHE A 12 13.76 5.48 -4.83
N LEU A 13 12.62 6.12 -4.54
CA LEU A 13 12.15 6.38 -3.18
C LEU A 13 12.03 5.08 -2.36
N LYS A 14 11.37 4.07 -2.91
CA LYS A 14 11.21 2.77 -2.25
C LYS A 14 12.57 2.13 -1.91
N LYS A 15 13.52 2.13 -2.84
CA LYS A 15 14.86 1.55 -2.62
C LYS A 15 15.63 2.32 -1.56
N GLN A 16 15.56 3.66 -1.59
CA GLN A 16 16.25 4.53 -0.64
C GLN A 16 15.73 4.31 0.78
N LEU A 17 14.41 4.26 0.98
CA LEU A 17 13.79 3.97 2.28
C LEU A 17 14.25 2.62 2.87
N LYS A 18 14.33 1.57 2.04
CA LYS A 18 14.83 0.27 2.47
C LYS A 18 16.32 0.32 2.85
N LYS A 19 17.13 1.03 2.05
CA LYS A 19 18.57 1.19 2.29
C LYS A 19 18.85 1.94 3.59
N ASP A 20 18.03 2.94 3.91
CA ASP A 20 18.19 3.77 5.11
C ASP A 20 17.57 3.13 6.37
N GLY A 21 17.02 1.91 6.27
CA GLY A 21 16.39 1.21 7.40
C GLY A 21 14.99 1.75 7.77
N ASN A 22 14.43 2.67 6.99
CA ASN A 22 13.10 3.25 7.20
C ASN A 22 11.99 2.30 6.74
N MET A 23 11.90 1.13 7.39
CA MET A 23 11.03 0.02 6.98
C MET A 23 9.54 0.38 7.05
N GLU A 24 9.10 1.17 8.04
CA GLU A 24 7.70 1.63 8.11
C GLU A 24 7.31 2.40 6.84
N TRP A 25 8.11 3.40 6.47
CA TRP A 25 7.86 4.20 5.26
C TRP A 25 8.03 3.39 3.98
N TYR A 26 8.98 2.45 3.94
CA TYR A 26 9.12 1.49 2.84
C TYR A 26 7.82 0.73 2.59
N PHE A 27 7.20 0.19 3.64
CA PHE A 27 5.92 -0.51 3.52
C PHE A 27 4.79 0.46 3.18
N VAL A 28 4.71 1.64 3.79
CA VAL A 28 3.67 2.64 3.46
C VAL A 28 3.68 2.98 1.97
N VAL A 29 4.84 3.34 1.42
CA VAL A 29 5.00 3.68 0.00
C VAL A 29 4.64 2.50 -0.89
N TRP A 30 5.07 1.29 -0.52
CA TRP A 30 4.80 0.10 -1.32
C TRP A 30 3.31 -0.30 -1.28
N TYR A 31 2.65 -0.27 -0.12
CA TYR A 31 1.22 -0.56 0.00
C TYR A 31 0.37 0.43 -0.82
N LEU A 32 0.64 1.73 -0.73
CA LEU A 32 -0.09 2.75 -1.49
C LEU A 32 0.07 2.54 -3.00
N ALA A 33 1.30 2.35 -3.48
CA ALA A 33 1.58 2.16 -4.90
C ALA A 33 1.02 0.83 -5.45
N ALA A 34 1.00 -0.23 -4.64
CA ALA A 34 0.56 -1.55 -5.07
C ALA A 34 -0.97 -1.72 -5.05
N THR A 35 -1.68 -0.96 -4.21
CA THR A 35 -3.13 -1.14 -3.99
C THR A 35 -3.98 0.03 -4.47
N GLY A 36 -3.39 1.21 -4.66
CA GLY A 36 -4.14 2.44 -4.92
C GLY A 36 -5.03 2.85 -3.74
N ALA A 37 -4.65 2.45 -2.52
CA ALA A 37 -5.31 2.85 -1.29
C ALA A 37 -5.05 4.33 -0.98
N ARG A 38 -5.98 4.96 -0.26
CA ARG A 38 -5.75 6.26 0.39
C ARG A 38 -5.02 6.06 1.71
N VAL A 39 -4.32 7.08 2.19
CA VAL A 39 -3.62 7.05 3.49
C VAL A 39 -4.55 6.65 4.64
N SER A 40 -5.78 7.19 4.64
CA SER A 40 -6.79 6.83 5.65
C SER A 40 -7.24 5.37 5.59
N GLU A 41 -7.19 4.76 4.40
CA GLU A 41 -7.54 3.34 4.19
C GLU A 41 -6.37 2.44 4.64
N LEU A 42 -5.13 2.87 4.40
CA LEU A 42 -3.92 2.15 4.81
C LEU A 42 -3.81 1.97 6.33
N ILE A 43 -4.15 3.01 7.11
CA ILE A 43 -4.12 2.99 8.58
C ILE A 43 -5.06 1.90 9.16
N GLN A 44 -6.07 1.47 8.39
CA GLN A 44 -7.04 0.47 8.83
C GLN A 44 -6.63 -0.97 8.47
N ILE A 45 -5.55 -1.15 7.71
CA ILE A 45 -5.04 -2.49 7.37
C ILE A 45 -4.46 -3.14 8.63
N LYS A 46 -4.87 -4.38 8.90
CA LYS A 46 -4.38 -5.22 10.00
C LYS A 46 -3.70 -6.47 9.44
N ILE A 47 -2.99 -7.21 10.30
CA ILE A 47 -2.24 -8.41 9.88
C ILE A 47 -3.14 -9.48 9.28
N GLU A 48 -4.37 -9.62 9.77
CA GLU A 48 -5.35 -10.60 9.30
C GLU A 48 -5.72 -10.34 7.82
N HIS A 49 -5.79 -9.06 7.42
CA HIS A 49 -6.04 -8.71 6.01
C HIS A 49 -4.86 -9.11 5.11
N ILE A 50 -3.64 -9.05 5.64
CA ILE A 50 -2.43 -9.48 4.91
C ILE A 50 -2.46 -10.99 4.72
N GLU A 51 -2.78 -11.76 5.75
CA GLU A 51 -2.90 -13.22 5.67
C GLU A 51 -3.97 -13.64 4.66
N ILE A 52 -5.18 -13.06 4.78
CA ILE A 52 -6.32 -13.32 3.88
C ILE A 52 -6.04 -12.81 2.46
N GLY A 53 -5.25 -11.73 2.34
CA GLY A 53 -4.80 -11.14 1.08
C GLY A 53 -5.74 -10.12 0.46
N TYR A 54 -6.72 -9.62 1.20
CA TYR A 54 -7.54 -8.48 0.81
C TYR A 54 -8.11 -7.75 2.04
N PHE A 55 -8.58 -6.53 1.81
CA PHE A 55 -9.25 -5.69 2.80
C PHE A 55 -10.49 -5.06 2.17
N ASP A 56 -11.64 -5.15 2.85
CA ASP A 56 -12.89 -4.58 2.37
C ASP A 56 -13.18 -3.23 3.03
N LEU A 57 -13.41 -2.22 2.19
CA LEU A 57 -13.72 -0.86 2.58
C LEU A 57 -15.20 -0.57 2.37
N TYR A 58 -15.82 0.05 3.37
CA TYR A 58 -17.14 0.64 3.25
C TYR A 58 -17.01 2.09 2.80
N THR A 59 -17.59 2.41 1.65
CA THR A 59 -17.59 3.77 1.11
C THR A 59 -18.90 4.49 1.43
N LYS A 60 -18.88 5.83 1.34
CA LYS A 60 -20.10 6.64 1.45
C LYS A 60 -21.14 6.15 0.43
N GLY A 61 -22.37 5.92 0.90
CA GLY A 61 -23.45 5.36 0.09
C GLY A 61 -23.57 3.83 0.13
N GLY A 62 -22.88 3.16 1.05
CA GLY A 62 -23.06 1.73 1.32
C GLY A 62 -22.38 0.80 0.31
N LYS A 63 -21.57 1.33 -0.61
CA LYS A 63 -20.85 0.50 -1.59
C LYS A 63 -19.60 -0.12 -0.96
N LEU A 64 -19.39 -1.40 -1.25
CA LEU A 64 -18.22 -2.17 -0.86
C LEU A 64 -17.10 -2.00 -1.89
N ARG A 65 -15.87 -1.75 -1.43
CA ARG A 65 -14.67 -1.76 -2.27
C ARG A 65 -13.64 -2.70 -1.66
N ARG A 66 -13.25 -3.73 -2.42
CA ARG A 66 -12.16 -4.64 -2.02
C ARG A 66 -10.81 -4.14 -2.53
N LEU A 67 -9.84 -4.02 -1.63
CA LEU A 67 -8.42 -3.82 -1.95
C LEU A 67 -7.70 -5.16 -1.86
N TYR A 68 -7.11 -5.61 -2.96
CA TYR A 68 -6.31 -6.84 -2.96
C TYR A 68 -4.86 -6.55 -2.56
N ILE A 69 -4.29 -7.38 -1.70
CA ILE A 69 -2.90 -7.28 -1.25
C ILE A 69 -2.05 -8.28 -2.06
N PRO A 70 -1.09 -7.81 -2.88
CA PRO A 70 -0.30 -8.69 -3.73
C PRO A 70 0.51 -9.73 -2.95
N LYS A 71 0.63 -10.95 -3.50
CA LYS A 71 1.41 -12.06 -2.89
C LYS A 71 2.84 -11.67 -2.52
N LYS A 72 3.52 -10.85 -3.33
CA LYS A 72 4.88 -10.37 -3.01
C LYS A 72 4.92 -9.49 -1.77
N LEU A 73 3.93 -8.61 -1.63
CA LEU A 73 3.84 -7.70 -0.49
C LEU A 73 3.59 -8.49 0.80
N ARG A 74 2.69 -9.48 0.75
CA ARG A 74 2.41 -10.41 1.86
C ARG A 74 3.60 -11.24 2.34
N LYS A 75 4.61 -11.45 1.49
CA LYS A 75 5.81 -12.22 1.85
C LYS A 75 6.90 -11.36 2.48
N GLU A 76 6.86 -10.05 2.27
CA GLU A 76 7.84 -9.12 2.84
C GLU A 76 7.34 -8.47 4.13
N THR A 77 6.02 -8.34 4.33
CA THR A 77 5.41 -7.92 5.60
C THR A 77 5.37 -9.06 6.60
#